data_AF-A0A661EQC8-F1
#
_entry.id   AF-A0A661EQC8-F1
#
_cell.length_a   1.000
_cell.length_b   1.000
_cell.length_c   1.000
_cell.angle_alpha   90.00
_cell.angle_beta   90.00
_cell.angle_gamma   90.00
#
_symmetry.space_group_name_H-M   'P 1'
#
loop_
_entity.id
_entity.type
_entity.pdbx_description
1 polymer ?
#
loop_
_entity_poly.entity_id
_entity_poly.type
_entity_poly.pdbx_seq_one_letter_code
_entity_poly.pdbx_strand_id
1 'polypeptide(L)'
;MFSSVWRPAWMSRCPDQAIVRKTIGQMLEELVYDKGIEAAHTKILWEMGRNIGLTDEQLNTAQPVPKVDLYNNITENLCRQRHWIIGWLSTSLEEFVLTAYKGETSMNYKKWMRDLGMTEKQMFFFTYHEIADLEHAGKKVWRPIRNHVTTDELAEDVLAGLDTALNAATLFYEGIKTLGDELDAAGASIPAAA
;
A
#
# COMPACT_ATOMS: atom_id res chain seq x y z
N MET A 1 -4.83 -7.52 3.39
CA MET A 1 -5.81 -6.52 3.88
C MET A 1 -6.25 -5.60 2.76
N PHE A 2 -5.33 -4.88 2.12
CA PHE A 2 -5.64 -3.88 1.08
C PHE A 2 -6.60 -4.37 -0.04
N SER A 3 -6.18 -5.38 -0.81
CA SER A 3 -6.96 -5.91 -1.94
C SER A 3 -8.05 -6.90 -1.54
N SER A 4 -8.02 -7.43 -0.32
CA SER A 4 -8.96 -8.46 0.15
C SER A 4 -10.03 -7.95 1.11
N VAL A 5 -9.86 -6.75 1.68
CA VAL A 5 -10.75 -6.20 2.70
C VAL A 5 -11.15 -4.76 2.36
N TRP A 6 -10.18 -3.87 2.18
CA TRP A 6 -10.46 -2.43 2.03
C TRP A 6 -11.02 -2.06 0.66
N ARG A 7 -10.39 -2.53 -0.43
CA ARG A 7 -10.91 -2.32 -1.79
C ARG A 7 -12.34 -2.85 -1.96
N PRO A 8 -12.67 -4.11 -1.55
CA PRO A 8 -14.05 -4.59 -1.54
C PRO A 8 -15.03 -3.71 -0.77
N ALA A 9 -14.62 -3.24 0.42
CA ALA A 9 -15.48 -2.43 1.29
C ALA A 9 -15.93 -1.13 0.61
N TRP A 10 -15.00 -0.31 0.11
CA TRP A 10 -15.39 0.96 -0.50
C TRP A 10 -15.97 0.77 -1.92
N MET A 11 -15.48 -0.21 -2.71
CA MET A 11 -15.96 -0.38 -4.09
C MET A 11 -17.42 -0.80 -4.13
N SER A 12 -17.88 -1.58 -3.14
CA SER A 12 -19.27 -2.04 -3.04
C SER A 12 -20.27 -0.88 -2.90
N ARG A 13 -19.77 0.32 -2.56
CA ARG A 13 -20.50 1.58 -2.38
C ARG A 13 -20.26 2.57 -3.53
N CYS A 14 -19.41 2.23 -4.50
CA CYS A 14 -19.12 3.08 -5.65
C CYS A 14 -20.17 2.87 -6.75
N PRO A 15 -20.90 3.92 -7.18
CA PRO A 15 -21.91 3.79 -8.23
C PRO A 15 -21.30 3.70 -9.64
N ASP A 16 -20.03 4.11 -9.81
CA ASP A 16 -19.36 4.10 -11.11
C ASP A 16 -18.79 2.72 -11.45
N GLN A 17 -19.44 2.05 -12.40
CA GLN A 17 -19.04 0.71 -12.84
C GLN A 17 -17.70 0.66 -13.57
N ALA A 18 -17.24 1.75 -14.18
CA ALA A 18 -15.90 1.79 -14.77
C ALA A 18 -14.83 1.77 -13.67
N ILE A 19 -15.03 2.51 -12.59
CA ILE A 19 -14.15 2.50 -11.41
C ILE A 19 -14.17 1.11 -10.75
N VAL A 20 -15.35 0.53 -10.54
CA VAL A 20 -15.49 -0.81 -9.96
C VAL A 20 -14.76 -1.86 -10.79
N ARG A 21 -14.97 -1.89 -12.11
CA ARG A 21 -14.30 -2.87 -13.00
C ARG A 21 -12.78 -2.70 -13.00
N LYS A 22 -12.29 -1.46 -13.05
CA LYS A 22 -10.84 -1.19 -12.97
C LYS A 22 -10.26 -1.72 -11.66
N THR A 23 -10.93 -1.47 -10.54
CA THR A 23 -10.49 -1.89 -9.20
C THR A 23 -10.48 -3.41 -9.06
N ILE A 24 -11.46 -4.10 -9.64
CA ILE A 24 -11.48 -5.57 -9.69
C ILE A 24 -10.28 -6.10 -10.49
N GLY A 25 -9.93 -5.44 -11.61
CA GLY A 25 -8.71 -5.76 -12.37
C GLY A 25 -7.45 -5.65 -11.51
N GLN A 26 -7.28 -4.54 -10.79
CA GLN A 26 -6.15 -4.37 -9.87
C GLN A 26 -6.15 -5.41 -8.75
N MET A 27 -7.31 -5.81 -8.23
CA MET A 27 -7.39 -6.88 -7.24
C MET A 27 -7.01 -8.25 -7.81
N LEU A 28 -7.29 -8.51 -9.09
CA LEU A 28 -6.88 -9.72 -9.78
C LEU A 28 -5.34 -9.82 -9.82
N GLU A 29 -4.67 -8.73 -10.21
CA GLU A 29 -3.19 -8.64 -10.26
C GLU A 29 -2.58 -8.90 -8.87
N GLU A 30 -3.17 -8.30 -7.83
CA GLU A 30 -2.68 -8.40 -6.46
C GLU A 30 -2.82 -9.78 -5.83
N LEU A 31 -3.95 -10.47 -6.09
CA LEU A 31 -4.35 -11.66 -5.34
C LEU A 31 -4.35 -12.95 -6.15
N VAL A 32 -4.46 -12.88 -7.47
CA VAL A 32 -4.69 -14.06 -8.32
C VAL A 32 -3.59 -14.21 -9.35
N TYR A 33 -3.48 -13.24 -10.26
CA TYR A 33 -2.58 -13.35 -11.39
C TYR A 33 -2.42 -12.00 -12.09
N ASP A 34 -1.17 -11.56 -12.21
CA ASP A 34 -0.73 -10.54 -13.15
C ASP A 34 -0.01 -11.21 -14.32
N LYS A 35 -0.41 -10.86 -15.55
CA LYS A 35 0.18 -11.35 -16.79
C LYS A 35 1.62 -10.84 -16.98
N GLY A 36 1.97 -9.68 -16.45
CA GLY A 36 3.30 -9.07 -16.58
C GLY A 36 4.39 -9.88 -15.89
N ILE A 37 4.07 -10.56 -14.79
CA ILE A 37 5.01 -11.36 -13.98
C ILE A 37 4.61 -12.84 -13.85
N GLU A 38 3.52 -13.23 -14.51
CA GLU A 38 2.93 -14.57 -14.46
C GLU A 38 2.68 -15.08 -13.02
N ALA A 39 2.32 -14.15 -12.13
CA ALA A 39 2.16 -14.38 -10.70
C ALA A 39 1.28 -13.28 -10.06
N ALA A 40 0.72 -13.55 -8.88
CA ALA A 40 0.10 -12.51 -8.07
C ALA A 40 1.17 -11.65 -7.37
N HIS A 41 0.90 -10.37 -7.10
CA HIS A 41 1.84 -9.50 -6.37
C HIS A 41 2.13 -10.01 -4.95
N THR A 42 1.15 -10.65 -4.32
CA THR A 42 1.33 -11.32 -3.03
C THR A 42 2.43 -12.39 -3.04
N LYS A 43 2.67 -13.07 -4.17
CA LYS A 43 3.79 -14.03 -4.30
C LYS A 43 5.14 -13.34 -4.19
N ILE A 44 5.33 -12.24 -4.93
CA ILE A 44 6.61 -11.51 -4.95
C ILE A 44 6.87 -10.75 -3.64
N LEU A 45 5.82 -10.41 -2.89
CA LEU A 45 5.95 -9.92 -1.51
C LEU A 45 6.51 -11.00 -0.57
N TRP A 46 6.04 -12.25 -0.68
CA TRP A 46 6.59 -13.37 0.10
C TRP A 46 8.03 -13.71 -0.33
N GLU A 47 8.34 -13.60 -1.62
CA GLU A 47 9.72 -13.74 -2.12
C GLU A 47 10.64 -12.68 -1.52
N MET A 48 10.20 -11.42 -1.44
CA MET A 48 10.95 -10.36 -0.77
C MET A 48 11.21 -10.67 0.70
N GLY A 49 10.19 -11.15 1.44
CA GLY A 49 10.35 -11.58 2.83
C GLY A 49 11.40 -12.70 2.99
N ARG A 50 11.36 -13.70 2.11
CA ARG A 50 12.35 -14.79 2.10
C ARG A 50 13.76 -14.30 1.74
N ASN A 51 13.87 -13.33 0.83
CA ASN A 51 15.16 -12.73 0.45
C ASN A 51 15.85 -12.04 1.62
N ILE A 52 15.11 -11.62 2.65
CA ILE A 52 15.65 -11.04 3.89
C ILE A 52 15.67 -12.02 5.07
N GLY A 53 15.44 -13.32 4.82
CA GLY A 53 15.58 -14.38 5.82
C GLY A 53 14.33 -14.72 6.62
N LEU A 54 13.16 -14.20 6.26
CA LEU A 54 11.90 -14.58 6.91
C LEU A 54 11.43 -15.96 6.41
N THR A 55 10.87 -16.75 7.33
CA THR A 55 10.22 -18.02 7.00
C THR A 55 8.76 -17.80 6.60
N ASP A 56 8.19 -18.78 5.88
CA ASP A 56 6.76 -18.74 5.53
C ASP A 56 5.87 -18.71 6.78
N GLU A 57 6.27 -19.36 7.88
CA GLU A 57 5.55 -19.30 9.15
C GLU A 57 5.53 -17.87 9.71
N GLN A 58 6.67 -17.20 9.74
CA GLN A 58 6.77 -15.80 10.19
C GLN A 58 5.90 -14.88 9.33
N LEU A 59 5.92 -15.06 8.01
CA LEU A 59 5.13 -14.26 7.07
C LEU A 59 3.61 -14.52 7.22
N ASN A 60 3.21 -15.78 7.38
CA ASN A 60 1.80 -16.16 7.45
C ASN A 60 1.14 -15.87 8.81
N THR A 61 1.93 -15.78 9.88
CA THR A 61 1.43 -15.57 11.25
C THR A 61 1.72 -14.17 11.80
N ALA A 62 2.43 -13.33 11.02
CA ALA A 62 2.74 -11.95 11.37
C ALA A 62 1.49 -11.20 11.85
N GLN A 63 1.60 -10.60 13.04
CA GLN A 63 0.58 -9.73 13.60
C GLN A 63 1.05 -8.28 13.50
N PRO A 64 0.14 -7.34 13.20
CA PRO A 64 0.50 -5.93 13.22
C PRO A 64 0.86 -5.49 14.63
N VAL A 65 1.91 -4.68 14.76
CA VAL A 65 2.19 -3.96 16.03
C VAL A 65 1.04 -2.99 16.33
N PRO A 66 0.83 -2.58 17.60
CA PRO A 66 -0.38 -1.86 18.01
C PRO A 66 -0.73 -0.63 17.15
N LYS A 67 0.25 0.19 16.75
CA LYS A 67 -0.02 1.35 15.88
C LYS A 67 -0.38 0.98 14.44
N VAL A 68 0.22 -0.09 13.90
CA VAL A 68 -0.15 -0.64 12.59
C VAL A 68 -1.57 -1.24 12.65
N ASP A 69 -1.94 -1.86 13.77
CA ASP A 69 -3.30 -2.36 13.97
C ASP A 69 -4.32 -1.22 14.04
N LEU A 70 -3.99 -0.12 14.73
CA LEU A 70 -4.82 1.10 14.73
C LEU A 70 -5.00 1.65 13.31
N TYR A 71 -3.92 1.78 12.53
CA TYR A 71 -4.00 2.18 11.12
C TYR A 71 -4.95 1.28 10.34
N ASN A 72 -4.79 -0.04 10.49
CA ASN A 72 -5.62 -1.01 9.79
C ASN A 72 -7.11 -0.85 10.12
N ASN A 73 -7.45 -0.71 11.40
CA ASN A 73 -8.82 -0.53 11.86
C ASN A 73 -9.43 0.81 11.41
N ILE A 74 -8.65 1.90 11.45
CA ILE A 74 -9.11 3.22 11.00
C ILE A 74 -9.39 3.19 9.50
N THR A 75 -8.45 2.71 8.70
CA THR A 75 -8.58 2.64 7.24
C THR A 75 -9.74 1.75 6.82
N GLU A 76 -9.93 0.61 7.48
CA GLU A 76 -11.09 -0.24 7.23
C GLU A 76 -12.42 0.47 7.50
N ASN A 77 -12.51 1.22 8.61
CA ASN A 77 -13.71 1.99 8.93
C ASN A 77 -13.96 3.13 7.94
N LEU A 78 -12.92 3.83 7.49
CA LEU A 78 -13.03 4.81 6.41
C LEU A 78 -13.62 4.17 5.14
N CYS A 79 -13.13 2.99 4.76
CA CYS A 79 -13.61 2.26 3.58
C CYS A 79 -15.06 1.76 3.72
N ARG A 80 -15.45 1.27 4.90
CA ARG A 80 -16.78 0.68 5.13
C ARG A 80 -17.87 1.72 5.36
N GLN A 81 -17.56 2.78 6.12
CA GLN A 81 -18.58 3.67 6.68
C GLN A 81 -18.71 4.99 5.94
N ARG A 82 -17.64 5.50 5.33
CA ARG A 82 -17.65 6.83 4.68
C ARG A 82 -18.04 6.73 3.20
N HIS A 83 -18.03 7.88 2.53
CA HIS A 83 -18.24 7.94 1.09
C HIS A 83 -17.12 7.16 0.35
N TRP A 84 -17.44 6.48 -0.75
CA TRP A 84 -16.50 5.59 -1.44
C TRP A 84 -15.22 6.30 -1.91
N ILE A 85 -15.30 7.60 -2.22
CA ILE A 85 -14.13 8.44 -2.59
C ILE A 85 -13.13 8.49 -1.43
N ILE A 86 -13.61 8.60 -0.19
CA ILE A 86 -12.75 8.63 1.00
C ILE A 86 -12.07 7.27 1.16
N GLY A 87 -12.83 6.17 1.03
CA GLY A 87 -12.26 4.82 1.04
C GLY A 87 -11.18 4.64 -0.03
N TRP A 88 -11.48 5.01 -1.26
CA TRP A 88 -10.54 4.95 -2.38
C TRP A 88 -9.27 5.77 -2.12
N LEU A 89 -9.41 7.05 -1.75
CA LEU A 89 -8.27 7.93 -1.41
C LEU A 89 -7.44 7.38 -0.25
N SER A 90 -8.09 6.87 0.80
CA SER A 90 -7.41 6.29 1.97
C SER A 90 -6.55 5.07 1.60
N THR A 91 -6.96 4.34 0.57
CA THR A 91 -6.18 3.22 0.05
C THR A 91 -5.08 3.68 -0.93
N SER A 92 -5.26 4.78 -1.66
CA SER A 92 -4.25 5.21 -2.65
C SER A 92 -3.15 6.14 -2.10
N LEU A 93 -3.08 6.42 -0.79
CA LEU A 93 -2.17 7.43 -0.21
C LEU A 93 -0.69 7.25 -0.59
N GLU A 94 -0.17 6.02 -0.60
CA GLU A 94 1.24 5.75 -0.94
C GLU A 94 1.58 6.16 -2.37
N GLU A 95 0.65 5.93 -3.32
CA GLU A 95 0.77 6.38 -4.70
C GLU A 95 0.87 7.93 -4.79
N PHE A 96 0.26 8.67 -3.86
CA PHE A 96 0.39 10.14 -3.79
C PHE A 96 1.78 10.54 -3.34
N VAL A 97 2.31 9.87 -2.31
CA VAL A 97 3.65 10.14 -1.78
C VAL A 97 4.71 9.94 -2.87
N LEU A 98 4.60 8.87 -3.67
CA LEU A 98 5.52 8.59 -4.79
C LEU A 98 5.62 9.73 -5.80
N THR A 99 4.52 10.44 -6.06
CA THR A 99 4.49 11.50 -7.09
C THR A 99 4.66 12.91 -6.52
N ALA A 100 4.37 13.12 -5.24
CA ALA A 100 4.41 14.42 -4.59
C ALA A 100 5.71 14.69 -3.82
N TYR A 101 6.34 13.65 -3.27
CA TYR A 101 7.57 13.78 -2.50
C TYR A 101 8.80 13.75 -3.41
N LYS A 102 9.75 14.69 -3.20
CA LYS A 102 10.97 14.79 -4.02
C LYS A 102 12.18 14.04 -3.44
N GLY A 103 12.04 13.45 -2.26
CA GLY A 103 13.11 12.69 -1.60
C GLY A 103 13.05 11.19 -1.91
N GLU A 104 13.93 10.41 -1.30
CA GLU A 104 13.88 8.95 -1.37
C GLU A 104 12.68 8.43 -0.56
N THR A 105 11.79 7.66 -1.19
CA THR A 105 10.67 6.97 -0.54
C THR A 105 11.07 5.54 -0.14
N SER A 106 10.24 4.88 0.66
CA SER A 106 10.37 3.45 0.97
C SER A 106 10.35 2.55 -0.27
N MET A 107 9.78 3.02 -1.38
CA MET A 107 9.72 2.29 -2.66
C MET A 107 10.96 2.42 -3.53
N ASN A 108 11.91 3.30 -3.17
CA ASN A 108 13.16 3.45 -3.92
C ASN A 108 14.07 2.22 -3.72
N TYR A 109 14.01 1.27 -4.65
CA TYR A 109 14.78 0.03 -4.56
C TYR A 109 16.30 0.25 -4.52
N LYS A 110 16.82 1.29 -5.20
CA LYS A 110 18.26 1.60 -5.25
C LYS A 110 18.80 1.98 -3.89
N LYS A 111 17.98 2.61 -3.05
CA LYS A 111 18.33 2.91 -1.66
C LYS A 111 18.63 1.62 -0.90
N TRP A 112 17.75 0.63 -0.97
CA TRP A 112 17.92 -0.64 -0.27
C TRP A 112 19.10 -1.46 -0.80
N MET A 113 19.32 -1.49 -2.12
CA MET A 113 20.50 -2.13 -2.70
C MET A 113 21.80 -1.52 -2.15
N ARG A 114 21.87 -0.19 -2.10
CA ARG A 114 23.04 0.55 -1.60
C ARG A 114 23.24 0.34 -0.10
N ASP A 115 22.17 0.47 0.69
CA ASP A 115 22.26 0.52 2.15
C ASP A 115 22.37 -0.89 2.77
N LEU A 116 21.81 -1.92 2.11
CA LEU A 116 21.74 -3.30 2.62
C LEU A 116 22.53 -4.31 1.79
N GLY A 117 23.21 -3.87 0.71
CA GLY A 117 23.98 -4.75 -0.16
C GLY A 117 23.14 -5.77 -0.95
N MET A 118 21.84 -5.48 -1.15
CA MET A 118 20.93 -6.39 -1.84
C MET A 118 21.10 -6.32 -3.36
N THR A 119 20.89 -7.45 -4.03
CA THR A 119 20.88 -7.54 -5.49
C THR A 119 19.56 -7.02 -6.07
N GLU A 120 19.57 -6.62 -7.34
CA GLU A 120 18.35 -6.23 -8.06
C GLU A 120 17.28 -7.33 -8.04
N LYS A 121 17.70 -8.59 -8.19
CA LYS A 121 16.79 -9.75 -8.10
C LYS A 121 16.12 -9.85 -6.74
N GLN A 122 16.84 -9.62 -5.64
CA GLN A 122 16.26 -9.64 -4.31
C GLN A 122 15.29 -8.47 -4.08
N MET A 123 15.48 -7.38 -4.81
CA MET A 123 14.69 -6.16 -4.79
C MET A 123 13.54 -6.15 -5.82
N PHE A 124 13.28 -7.27 -6.50
CA PHE A 124 12.31 -7.35 -7.59
C PHE A 124 10.92 -6.80 -7.23
N PHE A 125 10.47 -7.05 -5.99
CA PHE A 125 9.19 -6.52 -5.49
C PHE A 125 9.11 -5.00 -5.65
N PHE A 126 10.13 -4.28 -5.20
CA PHE A 126 10.17 -2.82 -5.26
C PHE A 126 10.37 -2.30 -6.67
N THR A 127 11.21 -2.94 -7.49
CA THR A 127 11.39 -2.52 -8.89
C THR A 127 10.10 -2.65 -9.68
N TYR A 128 9.32 -3.71 -9.42
CA TYR A 128 8.06 -3.93 -10.10
C TYR A 128 7.00 -2.93 -9.65
N HIS A 129 6.82 -2.75 -8.34
CA HIS A 129 5.82 -1.84 -7.80
C HIS A 129 6.15 -0.37 -8.06
N GLU A 130 7.42 0.04 -8.11
CA GLU A 130 7.74 1.42 -8.50
C GLU A 130 7.23 1.74 -9.91
N ILE A 131 7.35 0.80 -10.86
CA ILE A 131 6.82 0.97 -12.22
C ILE A 131 5.30 0.92 -12.22
N ALA A 132 4.71 -0.12 -11.63
CA ALA A 132 3.25 -0.32 -11.61
C ALA A 132 2.53 0.83 -10.89
N ASP A 133 3.07 1.28 -9.75
CA ASP A 133 2.48 2.38 -9.00
C ASP A 133 2.62 3.70 -9.75
N LEU A 134 3.69 3.95 -10.51
CA LEU A 134 3.79 5.13 -11.38
C LEU A 134 2.73 5.13 -12.50
N GLU A 135 2.32 3.96 -12.99
CA GLU A 135 1.23 3.82 -13.97
C GLU A 135 -0.16 4.03 -13.32
N HIS A 136 -0.31 3.63 -12.05
CA HIS A 136 -1.54 3.76 -11.28
C HIS A 136 -1.70 5.12 -10.58
N ALA A 137 -0.61 5.84 -10.39
CA ALA A 137 -0.55 7.07 -9.63
C ALA A 137 -0.80 8.33 -10.46
N GLY A 138 -1.08 9.41 -9.73
CA GLY A 138 -0.88 10.77 -10.20
C GLY A 138 -2.12 11.44 -10.77
N LYS A 139 -1.95 12.74 -11.02
CA LYS A 139 -3.07 13.65 -11.32
C LYS A 139 -3.92 13.20 -12.50
N LYS A 140 -3.35 12.57 -13.54
CA LYS A 140 -4.12 12.12 -14.71
C LYS A 140 -5.03 10.95 -14.38
N VAL A 141 -4.52 9.96 -13.64
CA VAL A 141 -5.30 8.78 -13.25
C VAL A 141 -6.45 9.17 -12.34
N TRP A 142 -6.23 10.18 -11.49
CA TRP A 142 -7.18 10.55 -10.45
C TRP A 142 -8.10 11.70 -10.82
N ARG A 143 -7.76 12.52 -11.83
CA ARG A 143 -8.60 13.64 -12.26
C ARG A 143 -10.08 13.27 -12.44
N PRO A 144 -10.46 12.09 -12.95
CA PRO A 144 -11.87 11.69 -13.06
C PRO A 144 -12.62 11.65 -11.73
N ILE A 145 -11.94 11.37 -10.59
CA ILE A 145 -12.58 11.28 -9.26
C ILE A 145 -13.32 12.57 -8.89
N ARG A 146 -12.78 13.72 -9.32
CA ARG A 146 -13.35 15.05 -9.01
C ARG A 146 -14.77 15.22 -9.55
N ASN A 147 -15.10 14.50 -10.63
CA ASN A 147 -16.42 14.59 -11.26
C ASN A 147 -17.50 13.95 -10.36
N HIS A 148 -17.11 13.16 -9.37
CA HIS A 148 -18.00 12.54 -8.38
C HIS A 148 -18.11 13.35 -7.09
N VAL A 149 -17.34 14.42 -6.93
CA VAL A 149 -17.49 15.38 -5.83
C VAL A 149 -18.45 16.47 -6.30
N THR A 150 -19.75 16.27 -6.07
CA THR A 150 -20.82 17.07 -6.69
C THR A 150 -21.44 18.13 -5.79
N THR A 151 -21.10 18.14 -4.50
CA THR A 151 -21.60 19.10 -3.51
C THR A 151 -20.47 19.61 -2.63
N ASP A 152 -20.63 20.81 -2.07
CA ASP A 152 -19.67 21.39 -1.12
C ASP A 152 -19.57 20.54 0.15
N GLU A 153 -20.70 20.01 0.65
CA GLU A 153 -20.73 19.09 1.79
C GLU A 153 -19.89 17.83 1.54
N LEU A 154 -19.98 17.23 0.35
CA LEU A 154 -19.17 16.07 0.00
C LEU A 154 -17.69 16.46 -0.16
N ALA A 155 -17.39 17.65 -0.68
CA ALA A 155 -16.01 18.13 -0.76
C ALA A 155 -15.39 18.28 0.64
N GLU A 156 -16.12 18.87 1.59
CA GLU A 156 -15.71 18.99 2.99
C GLU A 156 -15.53 17.62 3.65
N ASP A 157 -16.48 16.69 3.45
CA ASP A 157 -16.40 15.33 3.99
C ASP A 157 -15.19 14.57 3.44
N VAL A 158 -14.90 14.72 2.14
CA VAL A 158 -13.72 14.12 1.50
C VAL A 158 -12.42 14.66 2.09
N LEU A 159 -12.31 15.97 2.31
CA LEU A 159 -11.12 16.58 2.93
C LEU A 159 -10.93 16.11 4.37
N ALA A 160 -12.01 16.06 5.17
CA ALA A 160 -11.96 15.56 6.54
C ALA A 160 -11.59 14.07 6.60
N GLY A 161 -12.12 13.26 5.67
CA GLY A 161 -11.74 11.85 5.52
C GLY A 161 -10.27 11.67 5.15
N LEU A 162 -9.74 12.53 4.26
CA LEU A 162 -8.33 12.51 3.87
C LEU A 162 -7.40 12.90 5.03
N ASP A 163 -7.77 13.91 5.82
CA ASP A 163 -7.02 14.28 7.03
C ASP A 163 -6.94 13.10 8.02
N THR A 164 -8.06 12.39 8.21
CA THR A 164 -8.07 11.17 9.05
C THR A 164 -7.14 10.09 8.48
N ALA A 165 -7.18 9.87 7.16
CA ALA A 165 -6.36 8.86 6.50
C ALA A 165 -4.85 9.17 6.59
N LEU A 166 -4.45 10.44 6.43
CA LEU A 166 -3.05 10.88 6.57
C LEU A 166 -2.54 10.74 8.00
N ASN A 167 -3.37 11.09 8.99
CA ASN A 167 -3.04 10.85 10.40
C ASN A 167 -2.90 9.35 10.70
N ALA A 168 -3.77 8.51 10.14
CA ALA A 168 -3.66 7.06 10.27
C ALA A 168 -2.36 6.52 9.62
N ALA A 169 -1.98 7.03 8.43
CA ALA A 169 -0.73 6.67 7.79
C ALA A 169 0.50 7.04 8.64
N THR A 170 0.44 8.16 9.39
CA THR A 170 1.49 8.52 10.35
C THR A 170 1.65 7.44 11.43
N LEU A 171 0.53 6.93 11.98
CA LEU A 171 0.57 5.81 12.95
C LEU A 171 1.21 4.55 12.36
N PHE A 172 0.90 4.23 11.10
CA PHE A 172 1.53 3.11 10.41
C PHE A 172 3.05 3.24 10.40
N TYR A 173 3.58 4.37 9.91
CA TYR A 173 5.02 4.61 9.83
C TYR A 173 5.70 4.66 11.20
N GLU A 174 5.06 5.27 12.20
CA GLU A 174 5.57 5.23 13.58
C GLU A 174 5.65 3.80 14.13
N GLY A 175 4.64 2.97 13.86
CA GLY A 175 4.64 1.56 14.27
C GLY A 175 5.75 0.76 13.60
N ILE A 176 5.94 0.94 12.29
CA ILE A 176 7.03 0.30 11.54
C ILE A 176 8.39 0.75 12.08
N LYS A 177 8.57 2.05 12.35
CA LYS A 177 9.81 2.58 12.91
C LYS A 177 10.13 1.94 14.26
N THR A 178 9.17 1.91 15.18
CA THR A 178 9.35 1.30 16.51
C THR A 178 9.71 -0.18 16.41
N LEU A 179 9.02 -0.94 15.54
CA LEU A 179 9.36 -2.34 15.32
C LEU A 179 10.78 -2.51 14.75
N GLY A 180 11.19 -1.65 13.82
CA GLY A 180 12.55 -1.63 13.28
C GLY A 180 13.60 -1.40 14.37
N ASP A 181 13.40 -0.38 15.23
CA ASP A 181 14.30 -0.08 16.35
C ASP A 181 14.41 -1.28 17.32
N GLU A 182 13.31 -1.99 17.59
CA GLU A 182 13.29 -3.18 18.46
C GLU A 182 14.05 -4.37 17.84
N LEU A 183 13.85 -4.61 16.55
CA LEU A 183 14.55 -5.66 15.80
C LEU A 183 16.06 -5.39 15.73
N ASP A 184 16.46 -4.15 15.46
CA ASP A 184 17.86 -3.74 15.43
C ASP A 184 18.51 -3.91 16.82
N ALA A 185 17.82 -3.49 17.88
CA ALA A 185 18.30 -3.70 19.26
C ALA A 185 18.41 -5.18 19.63
N ALA A 186 17.60 -6.06 19.03
CA ALA A 186 17.68 -7.51 19.18
C ALA A 186 18.78 -8.15 18.31
N GLY A 187 19.50 -7.37 17.49
CA GLY A 187 20.57 -7.86 16.64
C GLY A 187 20.08 -8.52 15.36
N ALA A 188 18.94 -8.07 14.81
CA ALA A 188 18.46 -8.54 13.52
C ALA A 188 19.53 -8.33 12.42
N SER A 189 19.61 -9.31 11.52
CA SER A 189 20.56 -9.27 10.40
C SER A 189 19.93 -9.88 9.16
N ILE A 190 20.26 -9.32 8.01
CA ILE A 190 19.86 -9.86 6.71
C ILE A 190 20.89 -10.93 6.29
N PRO A 191 20.46 -12.09 5.77
CA PRO A 191 21.39 -13.06 5.20
C PRO A 191 22.25 -12.44 4.10
N ALA A 192 23.53 -12.82 4.03
CA ALA A 192 24.39 -12.41 2.93
C ALA A 192 23.75 -12.83 1.59
N ALA A 193 23.79 -11.94 0.60
CA ALA A 193 23.34 -12.28 -0.75
C ALA A 193 24.12 -13.50 -1.25
N ALA A 194 23.38 -14.56 -1.63
CA ALA A 194 23.91 -15.79 -2.20
C ALA A 194 24.30 -15.60 -3.67
#